data_AF-A0A9E4NIT9-F1
#
_entry.id   AF-A0A9E4NIT9-F1
#
_cell.length_a   1.000
_cell.length_b   1.000
_cell.length_c   1.000
_cell.angle_alpha   90.00
_cell.angle_beta   90.00
_cell.angle_gamma   90.00
#
_symmetry.space_group_name_H-M   'P 1'
#
loop_
_entity.id
_entity.type
_entity.pdbx_description
1 polymer ?
#
loop_
_entity_poly.entity_id
_entity_poly.type
_entity_poly.pdbx_seq_one_letter_code
_entity_poly.pdbx_strand_id
1 'polypeptide(L)' 'MKICFKKNDENEVSVVEIEDGKEIEFKYVNMIKKLINKDKLEEPATQGEFSDAEVESILRMANLINQEVDEFEK' A
#
# COMPACT_ATOMS: atom_id res chain seq x y z
N MET A 1 -7.96 0.08 -4.16
CA MET A 1 -7.39 0.93 -3.10
C MET A 1 -5.92 1.15 -3.39
N LYS A 2 -5.47 2.41 -3.42
CA LYS A 2 -4.08 2.74 -3.72
C LYS A 2 -3.37 3.32 -2.50
N ILE A 3 -2.18 2.82 -2.21
CA ILE A 3 -1.35 3.26 -1.08
C ILE A 3 -0.11 3.96 -1.64
N CYS A 4 0.33 5.03 -0.99
CA CYS A 4 1.57 5.73 -1.31
C CYS A 4 2.52 5.73 -0.11
N PHE A 5 3.74 5.25 -0.33
CA PHE A 5 4.83 5.27 0.64
C PHE A 5 5.67 6.52 0.43
N LYS A 6 5.88 7.29 1.48
CA LYS A 6 6.66 8.53 1.43
C LYS A 6 7.87 8.42 2.33
N LYS A 7 9.04 8.72 1.80
CA LYS A 7 10.29 8.76 2.56
C LYS A 7 10.82 10.18 2.61
N ASN A 8 11.10 10.68 3.81
CA ASN A 8 11.70 12.00 4.01
C ASN A 8 13.24 11.93 3.99
N ASP A 9 13.89 13.09 4.04
CA ASP A 9 15.36 13.22 4.04
C ASP A 9 16.02 12.58 5.28
N GLU A 10 15.25 12.34 6.35
CA GLU A 10 15.69 11.64 7.57
C GLU A 10 15.53 10.11 7.46
N ASN A 11 15.14 9.59 6.28
CA ASN A 11 14.81 8.19 6.01
C ASN A 11 13.58 7.65 6.75
N GLU A 12 12.74 8.51 7.30
CA GLU A 12 11.47 8.10 7.91
C GLU A 12 10.44 7.80 6.82
N VAL A 13 9.76 6.66 6.96
CA VAL A 13 8.71 6.23 6.03
C VAL A 13 7.34 6.49 6.63
N SER A 14 6.51 7.21 5.89
CA SER A 14 5.09 7.39 6.18
C SER A 14 4.25 6.79 5.05
N VAL A 15 3.00 6.46 5.37
CA VAL A 15 2.06 5.82 4.45
C VAL A 15 0.80 6.65 4.38
N VAL A 16 0.32 6.90 3.17
CA VAL A 16 -0.96 7.57 2.91
C VAL A 16 -1.79 6.73 1.95
N GLU A 17 -3.11 6.86 2.02
CA GLU A 17 -4.01 6.29 1.03
C GLU A 17 -4.35 7.35 -0.03
N ILE A 18 -4.47 6.93 -1.29
CA ILE A 18 -4.89 7.78 -2.40
C ILE A 18 -6.34 7.43 -2.76
N GLU A 19 -7.26 8.33 -2.44
CA GLU A 19 -8.68 8.26 -2.84
C GLU A 19 -9.02 9.46 -3.72
N ASP A 20 -9.59 9.22 -4.91
CA ASP A 20 -9.98 10.26 -5.88
C ASP A 20 -8.86 11.28 -6.17
N GLY A 21 -7.61 10.79 -6.23
CA GLY A 21 -6.42 11.62 -6.46
C GLY A 21 -6.00 12.49 -5.27
N LYS A 22 -6.63 12.33 -4.10
CA LYS A 22 -6.28 13.01 -2.85
C LYS A 22 -5.60 12.06 -1.88
N GLU A 23 -4.66 12.61 -1.14
CA GLU A 23 -4.03 11.91 -0.02
C GLU A 23 -4.91 12.00 1.21
N ILE A 24 -5.18 10.85 1.80
CA ILE A 24 -5.89 10.73 3.08
C ILE A 24 -5.03 9.95 4.07
N GLU A 25 -5.35 10.12 5.35
CA GLU A 25 -4.71 9.41 6.45
C GLU A 25 -4.86 7.88 6.28
N PHE A 26 -3.72 7.19 6.18
CA PHE A 26 -3.74 5.74 6.12
C PHE A 26 -4.03 5.13 7.50
N LYS A 27 -4.99 4.20 7.55
CA LYS A 27 -5.29 3.41 8.75
C LYS A 27 -5.31 1.94 8.42
N TYR A 28 -4.45 1.16 9.07
CA TYR A 28 -4.42 -0.30 8.91
C TYR A 28 -5.79 -0.95 9.10
N VAL A 29 -6.58 -0.49 10.08
CA VAL A 29 -7.94 -1.00 10.32
C VAL A 29 -8.86 -0.75 9.13
N ASN A 30 -8.72 0.39 8.44
CA ASN A 30 -9.52 0.70 7.25
C ASN A 30 -9.09 -0.15 6.06
N MET A 31 -7.78 -0.36 5.88
CA MET A 31 -7.25 -1.27 4.88
C MET A 31 -7.85 -2.67 5.06
N ILE A 32 -7.75 -3.25 6.26
CA ILE A 32 -8.28 -4.59 6.54
C ILE A 32 -9.79 -4.68 6.23
N LYS A 33 -10.58 -3.68 6.63
CA LYS A 33 -12.02 -3.63 6.32
C LYS A 33 -12.30 -3.62 4.82
N LYS A 34 -11.51 -2.88 4.03
CA LYS A 34 -11.63 -2.83 2.56
C LYS A 34 -11.25 -4.17 1.94
N LEU A 35 -10.13 -4.78 2.37
CA LEU A 35 -9.68 -6.08 1.89
C LEU A 35 -10.69 -7.20 2.16
N ILE A 36 -11.35 -7.21 3.33
CA ILE A 36 -12.45 -8.16 3.64
C ILE A 36 -13.64 -7.97 2.70
N ASN A 37 -13.91 -6.74 2.28
CA ASN A 37 -14.96 -6.41 1.32
C ASN A 37 -14.53 -6.62 -0.15
N LYS A 38 -13.43 -7.35 -0.38
CA LYS A 38 -12.90 -7.72 -1.70
C LYS A 38 -12.33 -6.57 -2.51
N ASP A 39 -12.00 -5.45 -1.87
CA ASP A 39 -11.11 -4.48 -2.51
C ASP A 39 -9.70 -5.06 -2.54
N LYS A 40 -9.06 -5.00 -3.72
CA LYS A 40 -7.64 -5.30 -3.86
C LYS A 40 -6.79 -4.04 -3.69
N LEU A 41 -5.54 -4.27 -3.31
CA LEU A 41 -4.51 -3.25 -3.43
C LEU A 41 -4.19 -3.04 -4.91
N GLU A 42 -4.28 -1.81 -5.35
CA GLU A 42 -3.65 -1.36 -6.58
C GLU A 42 -2.13 -1.28 -6.39
N GLU A 43 -1.40 -1.14 -7.50
CA GLU A 43 0.04 -0.96 -7.46
C GLU A 43 0.41 0.26 -6.59
N PRO A 44 1.20 0.07 -5.51
CA PRO A 44 1.60 1.15 -4.63
C PRO A 44 2.43 2.22 -5.36
N ALA A 45 2.31 3.46 -4.90
CA ALA A 45 3.21 4.52 -5.32
C ALA A 45 4.30 4.75 -4.26
N THR A 46 5.46 5.24 -4.69
CA THR A 46 6.53 5.71 -3.82
C THR A 46 6.84 7.17 -4.10
N GLN A 47 7.09 7.96 -3.06
CA GLN A 47 7.49 9.36 -3.15
C GLN A 47 8.70 9.63 -2.24
N GLY A 48 9.76 10.19 -2.81
CA GLY A 48 11.05 10.36 -2.14
C GLY A 48 12.08 9.36 -2.65
N GLU A 49 13.26 9.33 -2.02
CA GLU A 49 14.39 8.51 -2.46
C GLU A 49 14.31 7.08 -1.90
N PHE A 50 13.58 6.23 -2.61
CA PHE A 50 13.60 4.78 -2.40
C PHE A 50 14.62 4.14 -3.34
N SER A 51 15.38 3.19 -2.82
CA SER A 51 16.20 2.28 -3.61
C SER A 51 15.34 1.27 -4.36
N ASP A 52 15.87 0.72 -5.44
CA ASP A 52 15.17 -0.30 -6.25
C ASP A 52 14.72 -1.50 -5.40
N ALA A 53 15.55 -1.92 -4.44
CA ALA A 53 15.24 -3.02 -3.53
C ALA A 53 14.08 -2.67 -2.57
N GLU A 54 13.97 -1.42 -2.13
CA GLU A 54 12.84 -0.97 -1.31
C GLU A 54 11.55 -0.96 -2.14
N VAL A 55 11.61 -0.44 -3.37
CA VAL A 55 10.47 -0.43 -4.30
C VAL A 55 10.00 -1.86 -4.59
N GLU A 56 10.92 -2.77 -4.90
CA GLU A 56 10.60 -4.19 -5.13
C GLU A 56 9.95 -4.83 -3.90
N SER A 57 10.45 -4.54 -2.70
CA SER A 57 9.89 -5.02 -1.45
C SER A 57 8.44 -4.54 -1.23
N ILE A 58 8.17 -3.27 -1.52
CA ILE A 58 6.82 -2.67 -1.43
C ILE A 58 5.87 -3.32 -2.44
N LEU A 59 6.30 -3.49 -3.69
CA LEU A 59 5.50 -4.16 -4.73
C LEU A 59 5.19 -5.61 -4.34
N ARG A 60 6.20 -6.32 -3.84
CA ARG A 60 6.05 -7.71 -3.37
C ARG A 60 5.06 -7.80 -2.21
N MET A 61 5.11 -6.87 -1.25
CA MET A 61 4.16 -6.82 -0.14
C MET A 61 2.72 -6.67 -0.65
N ALA A 62 2.44 -5.74 -1.57
CA ALA A 62 1.10 -5.56 -2.12
C ALA A 62 0.60 -6.81 -2.87
N ASN A 63 1.48 -7.47 -3.63
CA ASN A 63 1.16 -8.70 -4.31
C ASN A 63 0.84 -9.85 -3.34
N LEU A 64 1.62 -10.01 -2.26
CA LEU A 64 1.36 -11.02 -1.24
C LEU A 64 0.00 -10.78 -0.55
N ILE A 65 -0.32 -9.53 -0.19
CA ILE A 65 -1.62 -9.21 0.41
C ILE A 65 -2.76 -9.58 -0.54
N ASN A 66 -2.66 -9.23 -1.82
CA ASN A 66 -3.68 -9.58 -2.80
C ASN A 66 -3.82 -11.10 -3.00
N GLN A 67 -2.72 -11.85 -2.95
CA GLN A 67 -2.74 -13.32 -3.01
C GLN A 67 -3.50 -13.92 -1.82
N GLU A 68 -3.22 -13.44 -0.60
CA GLU A 68 -3.93 -13.89 0.61
C GLU A 68 -5.43 -13.56 0.54
N VAL A 69 -5.80 -12.39 0.01
CA VAL A 69 -7.21 -12.02 -0.21
C VAL A 69 -7.88 -12.98 -1.20
N ASP A 70 -7.19 -13.37 -2.27
CA ASP A 70 -7.71 -14.33 -3.26
C ASP A 70 -7.83 -15.75 -2.68
N GLU A 71 -6.92 -16.15 -1.79
CA GLU A 71 -6.99 -17.46 -1.11
C GLU A 71 -8.10 -17.51 -0.06
N PHE A 72 -8.39 -16.41 0.62
CA PHE A 72 -9.50 -16.30 1.55
C PHE A 72 -10.88 -16.51 0.87
N GLU A 73 -10.94 -16.40 -0.47
CA GLU A 73 -12.15 -16.68 -1.25
C GLU A 73 -12.38 -18.18 -1.57
N LYS A 74 -11.39 -19.05 -1.36
CA LYS A 74 -11.50 -20.50 -1.67
C LYS A 74 -12.04 -21.32 -0.49
#